data_AF-A0A0A2V9E7-F1
#
_entry.id   AF-A0A0A2V9E7-F1
#
_cell.length_a   1.000
_cell.length_b   1.000
_cell.length_c   1.000
_cell.angle_alpha   90.00
_cell.angle_beta   90.00
_cell.angle_gamma   90.00
#
_symmetry.space_group_name_H-M   'P 1'
#
loop_
_entity.id
_entity.type
_entity.pdbx_description
1 polymer ?
#
loop_
_entity_poly.entity_id
_entity_poly.type
_entity_poly.pdbx_seq_one_letter_code
_entity_poly.pdbx_strand_id
1 'polypeptide(L)'
;MASCKACEEPLVLRVAASEDDVGGVGTIDIPDDVRLPCRCHYHWQCLMDSASSVVSSLQCPSCGKDISSSAASTTSSSSAKDIHAILVRYINEGGVQDCLDISPSMREEAYLEAHPEAAPARAFHVMCAEGDIDGLVELLYHSDDQVPDIGSLIRYQDPLSEMKSGLHLAVENRQEGVAWLLLWLSSSLPSDVFPLEARQSVESVGLRRLEVGKRTDIRGILDSKGRTAAVLSVQLGSPHLKLADLGLLAL
;
A
#
# COMPACT_ATOMS: atom_id res chain seq x y z
N MET A 1 -0.79 33.35 10.02
CA MET A 1 -0.48 31.93 9.76
C MET A 1 -1.79 31.25 9.40
N ALA A 2 -1.78 30.33 8.42
CA ALA A 2 -2.96 29.50 8.21
C ALA A 2 -3.10 28.54 9.41
N SER A 3 -4.33 28.26 9.83
CA SER A 3 -4.66 27.23 10.82
C SER A 3 -5.45 26.12 10.14
N CYS A 4 -5.43 24.93 10.73
CA CYS A 4 -6.20 23.81 10.24
C CYS A 4 -7.70 24.11 10.29
N LYS A 5 -8.41 23.84 9.18
CA LYS A 5 -9.85 24.09 9.08
C LYS A 5 -10.73 23.06 9.80
N ALA A 6 -10.15 22.00 10.34
CA ALA A 6 -10.84 20.98 11.12
C ALA A 6 -10.68 21.17 12.64
N CYS A 7 -9.44 21.35 13.13
CA CYS A 7 -9.14 21.44 14.56
C CYS A 7 -8.78 22.87 15.04
N GLU A 8 -8.68 23.84 14.12
CA GLU A 8 -8.33 25.24 14.41
C GLU A 8 -6.91 25.49 14.97
N GLU A 9 -6.10 24.43 15.10
CA GLU A 9 -4.72 24.50 15.58
C GLU A 9 -3.72 24.93 14.48
N PRO A 10 -2.50 25.38 14.87
CA PRO A 10 -1.40 25.60 13.94
C PRO A 10 -1.04 24.34 13.14
N LEU A 11 -0.70 24.51 11.87
CA LEU A 11 -0.38 23.43 10.91
C LEU A 11 1.03 22.87 11.10
N VAL A 12 1.31 22.43 12.33
CA VAL A 12 2.56 21.78 12.73
C VAL A 12 2.28 20.60 13.64
N LEU A 13 3.11 19.56 13.54
CA LEU A 13 3.20 18.46 14.48
C LEU A 13 4.30 18.78 15.50
N ARG A 14 4.00 18.63 16.79
CA ARG A 14 4.96 18.85 17.88
C ARG A 14 5.59 17.53 18.28
N VAL A 15 6.88 17.37 18.01
CA VAL A 15 7.63 16.15 18.33
C VAL A 15 8.66 16.46 19.41
N ALA A 16 8.89 15.53 20.34
CA ALA A 16 9.95 15.68 21.34
C ALA A 16 11.32 15.64 20.65
N ALA A 17 12.20 16.59 20.96
CA ALA A 17 13.59 16.54 20.52
C ALA A 17 14.28 15.32 21.13
N SER A 18 15.06 14.60 20.32
CA SER A 18 15.84 13.43 20.77
C SER A 18 16.91 13.84 21.80
N GLU A 19 17.16 12.97 22.78
CA GLU A 19 18.11 13.21 23.88
C GLU A 19 19.57 13.43 23.44
N ASP A 20 19.90 13.07 22.20
CA ASP A 20 21.21 13.30 21.57
C ASP A 20 21.45 14.76 21.14
N ASP A 21 20.42 15.62 21.19
CA ASP A 21 20.57 17.04 20.89
C ASP A 21 21.07 17.78 22.14
N VAL A 22 22.36 18.11 22.12
CA VAL A 22 23.11 18.65 23.27
C VAL A 22 22.52 19.99 23.71
N GLY A 23 21.56 19.95 24.65
CA GLY A 23 21.18 21.11 25.46
C GLY A 23 19.71 21.56 25.48
N GLY A 24 18.73 20.73 25.09
CA GLY A 24 17.33 21.14 25.24
C GLY A 24 16.30 20.03 25.26
N VAL A 25 15.59 19.87 26.39
CA VAL A 25 14.23 19.31 26.40
C VAL A 25 13.34 20.30 25.64
N GLY A 26 13.32 20.20 24.31
CA GLY A 26 12.56 21.06 23.42
C GLY A 26 11.57 20.26 22.59
N THR A 27 10.45 20.87 22.19
CA THR A 27 9.59 20.34 21.15
C THR A 27 10.02 20.93 19.81
N ILE A 28 10.17 20.08 18.79
CA ILE A 28 10.40 20.49 17.40
C ILE A 28 9.05 20.57 16.71
N ASP A 29 8.78 21.71 16.08
CA ASP A 29 7.60 21.92 15.25
C ASP A 29 7.92 21.49 13.82
N ILE A 30 7.29 20.40 13.38
CA ILE A 30 7.39 19.88 12.01
C ILE A 30 6.17 20.37 11.23
N PRO A 31 6.32 20.98 10.03
CA PRO A 31 5.17 21.37 9.22
C PRO A 31 4.24 20.19 8.92
N ASP A 32 2.93 20.44 8.93
CA ASP A 32 1.92 19.52 8.44
C ASP A 32 0.76 20.33 7.84
N ASP A 33 1.01 20.83 6.62
CA ASP A 33 0.10 21.74 5.91
C ASP A 33 -0.30 21.17 4.54
N VAL A 34 -1.49 20.56 4.50
CA VAL A 34 -2.17 20.19 3.26
C VAL A 34 -3.05 21.34 2.80
N ARG A 35 -2.69 21.95 1.67
CA ARG A 35 -3.46 23.02 1.02
C ARG A 35 -4.23 22.50 -0.19
N LEU A 36 -5.56 22.49 -0.07
CA LEU A 36 -6.49 22.14 -1.15
C LEU A 36 -6.54 23.23 -2.26
N PRO A 37 -7.04 22.92 -3.48
CA PRO A 37 -7.23 23.90 -4.56
C PRO A 37 -8.07 25.13 -4.15
N CYS A 38 -9.05 24.92 -3.27
CA CYS A 38 -9.90 25.97 -2.71
C CYS A 38 -9.20 26.89 -1.69
N ARG A 39 -7.91 26.66 -1.41
CA ARG A 39 -7.06 27.36 -0.43
C ARG A 39 -7.42 27.08 1.05
N CYS A 40 -8.24 26.07 1.32
CA CYS A 40 -8.38 25.57 2.69
C CYS A 40 -7.14 24.75 3.07
N HIS A 41 -6.75 24.84 4.33
CA HIS A 41 -5.57 24.20 4.90
C HIS A 41 -5.98 23.21 6.00
N TYR A 42 -5.32 22.06 6.05
CA TYR A 42 -5.57 21.00 7.02
C TYR A 42 -4.26 20.33 7.43
N HIS A 43 -4.21 19.79 8.64
CA HIS A 43 -3.30 18.69 8.96
C HIS A 43 -3.63 17.50 8.06
N TRP A 44 -2.63 16.67 7.73
CA TRP A 44 -2.85 15.47 6.92
C TRP A 44 -3.95 14.60 7.52
N GLN A 45 -3.80 14.21 8.79
CA GLN A 45 -4.75 13.34 9.47
C GLN A 45 -6.15 13.96 9.53
N CYS A 46 -6.27 15.26 9.87
CA CYS A 46 -7.57 15.91 9.94
C CYS A 46 -8.34 15.91 8.60
N LEU A 47 -7.63 15.94 7.47
CA LEU A 47 -8.24 15.79 6.16
C LEU A 47 -8.61 14.32 5.89
N MET A 48 -7.73 13.37 6.25
CA MET A 48 -7.98 11.93 6.12
C MET A 48 -9.21 11.48 6.92
N ASP A 49 -9.44 12.04 8.11
CA ASP A 49 -10.64 11.75 8.92
C ASP A 49 -11.96 12.12 8.22
N SER A 50 -11.92 12.91 7.13
CA SER A 50 -13.08 13.25 6.28
C SER A 50 -13.12 12.48 4.96
N ALA A 51 -12.27 11.46 4.78
CA ALA A 51 -12.06 10.76 3.51
C ALA A 51 -13.36 10.23 2.89
N SER A 52 -14.20 9.54 3.65
CA SER A 52 -15.47 8.98 3.15
C SER A 52 -16.39 10.04 2.53
N SER A 53 -16.49 11.21 3.16
CA SER A 53 -17.28 12.35 2.67
C SER A 53 -16.64 12.97 1.42
N VAL A 54 -15.32 13.15 1.45
CA VAL A 54 -14.55 13.75 0.35
C VAL A 54 -14.57 12.87 -0.90
N VAL A 55 -14.35 11.56 -0.77
CA VAL A 55 -14.39 10.61 -1.90
C VAL A 55 -15.77 10.57 -2.55
N SER A 56 -16.83 10.69 -1.75
CA SER A 56 -18.22 10.64 -2.25
C SER A 56 -18.67 11.92 -2.94
N SER A 57 -18.19 13.08 -2.49
CA SER A 57 -18.65 14.40 -2.94
C SER A 57 -17.67 15.14 -3.84
N LEU A 58 -16.37 14.81 -3.75
CA LEU A 58 -15.25 15.57 -4.29
C LEU A 58 -15.23 17.04 -3.84
N GLN A 59 -15.79 17.32 -2.66
CA GLN A 59 -15.89 18.66 -2.10
C GLN A 59 -15.00 18.84 -0.87
N CYS A 60 -14.52 20.06 -0.69
CA CYS A 60 -13.83 20.49 0.52
C CYS A 60 -14.76 20.41 1.74
N PRO A 61 -14.39 19.69 2.83
CA PRO A 61 -15.24 19.53 4.01
C PRO A 61 -15.64 20.84 4.69
N SER A 62 -14.82 21.89 4.60
CA SER A 62 -15.08 23.16 5.30
C SER A 62 -15.72 24.24 4.46
N CYS A 63 -15.66 24.17 3.12
CA CYS A 63 -16.23 25.23 2.26
C CYS A 63 -17.14 24.73 1.13
N GLY A 64 -17.28 23.41 0.95
CA GLY A 64 -18.16 22.80 -0.05
C GLY A 64 -17.75 23.02 -1.51
N LYS A 65 -16.60 23.67 -1.76
CA LYS A 65 -16.09 23.84 -3.14
C LYS A 65 -15.57 22.51 -3.67
N ASP A 66 -15.80 22.27 -4.94
CA ASP A 66 -15.19 21.17 -5.68
C ASP A 66 -13.66 21.26 -5.61
N ILE A 67 -13.02 20.14 -5.30
CA ILE A 67 -11.56 19.99 -5.20
C ILE A 67 -11.02 18.95 -6.19
N SER A 68 -11.86 18.47 -7.10
CA SER A 68 -11.44 17.53 -8.13
C SER A 68 -10.60 18.21 -9.19
N SER A 69 -9.65 17.46 -9.72
CA SER A 69 -8.96 17.78 -10.96
C SER A 69 -9.39 16.74 -12.00
N SER A 70 -9.85 17.23 -13.16
CA SER A 70 -10.07 16.35 -14.30
C SER A 70 -8.71 15.99 -14.88
N ALA A 71 -8.24 14.78 -14.61
CA ALA A 71 -7.06 14.25 -15.28
C ALA A 71 -7.43 14.06 -16.77
N ALA A 72 -6.81 14.84 -17.66
CA ALA A 72 -6.88 14.57 -19.08
C ALA A 72 -6.14 13.26 -19.35
N SER A 73 -6.86 12.14 -19.36
CA SER A 73 -6.34 10.81 -19.69
C SER A 73 -5.75 10.81 -21.11
N THR A 74 -4.42 10.84 -21.23
CA THR A 74 -3.70 10.70 -22.51
C THR A 74 -3.62 9.27 -23.03
N THR A 75 -4.46 8.34 -22.56
CA THR A 75 -4.51 6.97 -23.08
C THR A 75 -5.94 6.55 -23.36
N SER A 76 -6.25 6.45 -24.65
CA SER A 76 -7.44 5.85 -25.22
C SER A 76 -7.53 4.37 -24.86
N SER A 77 -8.21 4.05 -23.77
CA SER A 77 -8.75 2.71 -23.53
C SER A 77 -10.08 2.81 -22.81
N SER A 78 -11.12 2.40 -23.54
CA SER A 78 -12.52 2.37 -23.14
C SER A 78 -12.74 1.38 -21.99
N SER A 79 -12.64 1.87 -20.75
CA SER A 79 -13.34 1.44 -19.51
C SER A 79 -12.86 2.26 -18.29
N ALA A 80 -12.43 3.51 -18.47
CA ALA A 80 -12.04 4.36 -17.35
C ALA A 80 -13.30 4.85 -16.64
N LYS A 81 -13.61 4.29 -15.46
CA LYS A 81 -14.35 5.06 -14.45
C LYS A 81 -13.58 6.38 -14.30
N ASP A 82 -14.24 7.52 -14.37
CA ASP A 82 -13.60 8.83 -14.23
C ASP A 82 -12.82 8.87 -12.90
N ILE A 83 -11.50 8.66 -12.96
CA ILE A 83 -10.63 8.76 -11.79
C ILE A 83 -10.40 10.25 -11.59
N HIS A 84 -11.18 10.84 -10.70
CA HIS A 84 -10.97 12.21 -10.26
C HIS A 84 -9.75 12.26 -9.36
N ALA A 85 -8.75 13.06 -9.75
CA ALA A 85 -7.57 13.32 -8.94
C ALA A 85 -7.87 14.44 -7.94
N ILE A 86 -7.21 14.41 -6.77
CA ILE A 86 -7.29 15.50 -5.78
C ILE A 86 -5.88 16.02 -5.60
N LEU A 87 -5.54 17.08 -6.35
CA LEU A 87 -4.19 17.64 -6.37
C LEU A 87 -4.04 18.70 -5.27
N VAL A 88 -3.09 18.50 -4.37
CA VAL A 88 -2.82 19.40 -3.24
C VAL A 88 -1.39 19.92 -3.28
N ARG A 89 -1.13 20.97 -2.48
CA ARG A 89 0.23 21.28 -2.04
C ARG A 89 0.38 20.78 -0.62
N TYR A 90 1.37 19.94 -0.37
CA TYR A 90 1.70 19.46 0.97
C TYR A 90 3.05 20.02 1.43
N ILE A 91 3.12 20.47 2.68
CA ILE A 91 4.37 20.88 3.33
C ILE A 91 4.55 20.00 4.55
N ASN A 92 5.64 19.22 4.56
CA ASN A 92 6.00 18.31 5.64
C ASN A 92 7.51 18.35 5.94
N GLU A 93 8.00 17.40 6.73
CA GLU A 93 9.45 17.25 7.03
C GLU A 93 10.32 17.11 5.77
N GLY A 94 9.79 16.51 4.70
CA GLY A 94 10.47 16.33 3.41
C GLY A 94 10.49 17.59 2.54
N GLY A 95 9.90 18.70 3.00
CA GLY A 95 9.82 19.96 2.28
C GLY A 95 8.45 20.18 1.64
N VAL A 96 8.45 20.79 0.44
CA VAL A 96 7.23 21.17 -0.27
C VAL A 96 6.99 20.23 -1.44
N GLN A 97 5.80 19.63 -1.48
CA GLN A 97 5.31 18.80 -2.57
C GLN A 97 4.11 19.51 -3.21
N ASP A 98 4.31 20.12 -4.39
CA ASP A 98 3.23 20.71 -5.18
C ASP A 98 2.59 19.64 -6.08
N CYS A 99 1.28 19.76 -6.33
CA CYS A 99 0.51 18.85 -7.20
C CYS A 99 0.53 17.38 -6.75
N LEU A 100 0.63 17.12 -5.44
CA LEU A 100 0.50 15.78 -4.89
C LEU A 100 -0.93 15.29 -5.08
N ASP A 101 -1.13 14.15 -5.75
CA ASP A 101 -2.45 13.51 -5.84
C ASP A 101 -2.71 12.68 -4.58
N ILE A 102 -3.63 13.16 -3.73
CA ILE A 102 -4.04 12.45 -2.51
C ILE A 102 -5.26 11.56 -2.72
N SER A 103 -5.82 11.51 -3.95
CA SER A 103 -6.98 10.66 -4.24
C SER A 103 -6.77 9.18 -3.89
N PRO A 104 -5.57 8.57 -4.04
CA PRO A 104 -5.36 7.19 -3.60
C PRO A 104 -5.46 7.04 -2.08
N SER A 105 -4.80 7.92 -1.31
CA SER A 105 -4.84 7.91 0.15
C SER A 105 -6.26 8.15 0.69
N MET A 106 -7.00 9.08 0.10
CA MET A 106 -8.41 9.32 0.45
C MET A 106 -9.28 8.08 0.21
N ARG A 107 -9.09 7.40 -0.93
CA ARG A 107 -9.86 6.18 -1.25
C ARG A 107 -9.53 5.03 -0.33
N GLU A 108 -8.26 4.90 0.06
CA GLU A 108 -7.81 3.90 1.02
C GLU A 108 -8.42 4.14 2.40
N GLU A 109 -8.32 5.35 2.93
CA GLU A 109 -8.87 5.68 4.24
C GLU A 109 -10.39 5.45 4.29
N ALA A 110 -11.12 5.92 3.28
CA ALA A 110 -12.56 5.69 3.16
C ALA A 110 -12.93 4.20 3.08
N TYR A 111 -12.09 3.40 2.42
CA TYR A 111 -12.30 1.95 2.33
C TYR A 111 -12.04 1.25 3.66
N LEU A 112 -10.97 1.61 4.36
CA LEU A 112 -10.62 1.03 5.66
C LEU A 112 -11.59 1.43 6.77
N GLU A 113 -12.15 2.63 6.72
CA GLU A 113 -13.24 3.06 7.60
C GLU A 113 -14.48 2.15 7.41
N ALA A 114 -14.80 1.80 6.17
CA ALA A 114 -15.92 0.93 5.83
C ALA A 114 -15.64 -0.57 6.01
N HIS A 115 -14.36 -0.98 5.95
CA HIS A 115 -13.89 -2.36 6.02
C HIS A 115 -12.68 -2.51 6.95
N PRO A 116 -12.84 -2.35 8.27
CA PRO A 116 -11.73 -2.44 9.21
C PRO A 116 -11.00 -3.79 9.17
N GLU A 117 -11.71 -4.88 8.84
CA GLU A 117 -11.16 -6.22 8.68
C GLU A 117 -10.13 -6.34 7.54
N ALA A 118 -10.14 -5.40 6.59
CA ALA A 118 -9.18 -5.38 5.49
C ALA A 118 -7.83 -4.77 5.90
N ALA A 119 -7.73 -4.09 7.06
CA ALA A 119 -6.51 -3.38 7.47
C ALA A 119 -5.25 -4.27 7.51
N PRO A 120 -5.26 -5.49 8.06
CA PRO A 120 -4.09 -6.36 8.01
C PRO A 120 -3.69 -6.74 6.58
N ALA A 121 -4.68 -7.00 5.71
CA ALA A 121 -4.43 -7.37 4.32
C ALA A 121 -3.87 -6.20 3.51
N ARG A 122 -4.31 -4.98 3.82
CA ARG A 122 -3.77 -3.73 3.26
C ARG A 122 -2.32 -3.50 3.68
N ALA A 123 -2.02 -3.61 4.98
CA ALA A 123 -0.66 -3.51 5.48
C ALA A 123 0.26 -4.57 4.82
N PHE A 124 -0.22 -5.81 4.71
CA PHE A 124 0.49 -6.89 4.02
C PHE A 124 0.84 -6.54 2.57
N HIS A 125 -0.09 -5.94 1.82
CA HIS A 125 0.13 -5.53 0.44
C HIS A 125 1.14 -4.39 0.32
N VAL A 126 1.12 -3.40 1.23
CA VAL A 126 2.12 -2.32 1.28
C VAL A 126 3.51 -2.91 1.51
N MET A 127 3.68 -3.78 2.51
CA MET A 127 4.94 -4.47 2.79
C MET A 127 5.42 -5.29 1.60
N CYS A 128 4.51 -5.95 0.88
CA CYS A 128 4.83 -6.68 -0.35
C CYS A 128 5.39 -5.76 -1.46
N ALA A 129 4.85 -4.55 -1.60
CA ALA A 129 5.28 -3.59 -2.60
C ALA A 129 6.63 -2.94 -2.22
N GLU A 130 6.83 -2.62 -0.95
CA GLU A 130 8.04 -1.96 -0.44
C GLU A 130 9.22 -2.93 -0.28
N GLY A 131 8.96 -4.23 -0.17
CA GLY A 131 10.01 -5.23 0.04
C GLY A 131 10.35 -5.47 1.51
N ASP A 132 9.48 -5.05 2.43
CA ASP A 132 9.66 -5.22 3.86
C ASP A 132 9.34 -6.66 4.28
N ILE A 133 10.35 -7.53 4.18
CA ILE A 133 10.24 -8.95 4.53
C ILE A 133 10.04 -9.12 6.04
N ASP A 134 10.76 -8.34 6.85
CA ASP A 134 10.72 -8.47 8.30
C ASP A 134 9.34 -8.06 8.84
N GLY A 135 8.81 -6.92 8.40
CA GLY A 135 7.46 -6.48 8.74
C GLY A 135 6.38 -7.44 8.24
N LEU A 136 6.53 -8.01 7.04
CA LEU A 136 5.59 -8.99 6.50
C LEU A 136 5.58 -10.28 7.34
N VAL A 137 6.75 -10.78 7.72
CA VAL A 137 6.89 -11.97 8.57
C VAL A 137 6.32 -11.70 9.96
N GLU A 138 6.61 -10.54 10.55
CA GLU A 138 6.05 -10.12 11.84
C GLU A 138 4.52 -10.03 11.81
N LEU A 139 3.97 -9.42 10.76
CA LEU A 139 2.53 -9.31 10.55
C LEU A 139 1.87 -10.69 10.44
N LEU A 140 2.46 -11.60 9.64
CA LEU A 140 1.95 -12.96 9.49
C LEU A 140 2.00 -13.76 10.79
N TYR A 141 3.11 -13.64 11.54
CA TYR A 141 3.29 -14.35 12.81
C TYR A 141 2.23 -13.94 13.84
N HIS A 142 1.98 -12.63 14.00
CA HIS A 142 0.94 -12.13 14.92
C HIS A 142 -0.48 -12.39 14.40
N SER A 143 -0.65 -12.50 13.08
CA SER A 143 -1.94 -12.81 12.46
C SER A 143 -2.32 -14.28 12.60
N ASP A 144 -1.39 -15.21 12.78
CA ASP A 144 -1.70 -16.65 12.91
C ASP A 144 -2.62 -16.95 14.12
N ASP A 145 -2.50 -16.16 15.20
CA ASP A 145 -3.35 -16.25 16.39
C ASP A 145 -4.71 -15.53 16.24
N GLN A 146 -4.82 -14.56 15.32
CA GLN A 146 -5.98 -13.66 15.19
C GLN A 146 -6.82 -13.91 13.93
N VAL A 147 -6.22 -14.47 12.89
CA VAL A 147 -6.83 -14.73 11.58
C VAL A 147 -7.00 -16.24 11.40
N PRO A 148 -8.24 -16.76 11.37
CA PRO A 148 -8.50 -18.21 11.32
C PRO A 148 -7.92 -18.94 10.10
N ASP A 149 -7.62 -18.21 9.01
CA ASP A 149 -6.96 -18.71 7.81
C ASP A 149 -5.91 -17.70 7.34
N ILE A 150 -4.67 -17.82 7.82
CA ILE A 150 -3.53 -17.02 7.36
C ILE A 150 -3.32 -17.10 5.84
N GLY A 151 -3.75 -18.20 5.21
CA GLY A 151 -3.71 -18.34 3.77
C GLY A 151 -4.64 -17.36 3.05
N SER A 152 -5.78 -17.01 3.65
CA SER A 152 -6.70 -16.01 3.09
C SER A 152 -6.07 -14.62 3.03
N LEU A 153 -5.23 -14.27 4.03
CA LEU A 153 -4.46 -13.03 4.07
C LEU A 153 -3.41 -13.00 2.95
N ILE A 154 -2.60 -14.06 2.83
CA ILE A 154 -1.54 -14.16 1.81
C ILE A 154 -2.12 -14.12 0.39
N ARG A 155 -3.30 -14.71 0.20
CA ARG A 155 -4.00 -14.77 -1.10
C ARG A 155 -5.00 -13.64 -1.30
N TYR A 156 -5.07 -12.67 -0.38
CA TYR A 156 -5.98 -11.55 -0.49
C TYR A 156 -5.76 -10.79 -1.80
N GLN A 157 -6.86 -10.43 -2.44
CA GLN A 157 -6.88 -9.61 -3.65
C GLN A 157 -7.45 -8.25 -3.32
N ASP A 158 -6.67 -7.21 -3.55
CA ASP A 158 -7.00 -5.86 -3.12
C ASP A 158 -7.88 -5.14 -4.15
N PRO A 159 -9.14 -4.78 -3.82
CA PRO A 159 -10.02 -4.07 -4.73
C PRO A 159 -9.51 -2.68 -5.13
N LEU A 160 -8.71 -2.02 -4.29
CA LEU A 160 -8.17 -0.70 -4.61
C LEU A 160 -6.94 -0.78 -5.53
N SER A 161 -6.29 -1.94 -5.60
CA SER A 161 -5.13 -2.20 -6.47
C SER A 161 -5.47 -3.13 -7.62
N GLU A 162 -6.59 -2.90 -8.30
CA GLU A 162 -6.99 -3.68 -9.49
C GLU A 162 -7.10 -5.20 -9.22
N MET A 163 -7.50 -5.62 -8.02
CA MET A 163 -7.55 -7.02 -7.58
C MET A 163 -6.19 -7.75 -7.62
N LYS A 164 -5.08 -7.00 -7.58
CA LYS A 164 -3.74 -7.60 -7.43
C LYS A 164 -3.64 -8.36 -6.11
N SER A 165 -2.82 -9.40 -6.09
CA SER A 165 -2.36 -10.06 -4.85
C SER A 165 -0.96 -9.58 -4.48
N GLY A 166 -0.48 -9.95 -3.28
CA GLY A 166 0.89 -9.64 -2.85
C GLY A 166 1.96 -10.08 -3.87
N LEU A 167 1.75 -11.22 -4.57
CA LEU A 167 2.70 -11.69 -5.59
C LEU A 167 2.73 -10.78 -6.82
N HIS A 168 1.59 -10.21 -7.21
CA HIS A 168 1.55 -9.23 -8.29
C HIS A 168 2.31 -7.97 -7.90
N LEU A 169 2.13 -7.48 -6.67
CA LEU A 169 2.81 -6.29 -6.15
C LEU A 169 4.32 -6.51 -6.04
N ALA A 170 4.76 -7.68 -5.56
CA ALA A 170 6.18 -8.03 -5.50
C ALA A 170 6.83 -8.06 -6.89
N VAL A 171 6.14 -8.61 -7.90
CA VAL A 171 6.61 -8.59 -9.29
C VAL A 171 6.64 -7.17 -9.86
N GLU A 172 5.57 -6.41 -9.66
CA GLU A 172 5.45 -5.04 -10.16
C GLU A 172 6.56 -4.14 -9.64
N ASN A 173 6.88 -4.26 -8.34
CA ASN A 173 7.88 -3.45 -7.64
C ASN A 173 9.27 -4.10 -7.57
N ARG A 174 9.48 -5.24 -8.25
CA ARG A 174 10.76 -5.96 -8.31
C ARG A 174 11.32 -6.42 -6.95
N GLN A 175 10.42 -6.81 -6.05
CA GLN A 175 10.75 -7.33 -4.72
C GLN A 175 10.98 -8.85 -4.77
N GLU A 176 12.20 -9.25 -5.16
CA GLU A 176 12.60 -10.66 -5.31
C GLU A 176 12.39 -11.47 -4.02
N GLY A 177 12.84 -10.95 -2.89
CA GLY A 177 12.76 -11.66 -1.60
C GLY A 177 11.31 -11.89 -1.14
N VAL A 178 10.45 -10.88 -1.31
CA VAL A 178 9.00 -11.03 -1.07
C VAL A 178 8.39 -12.08 -1.99
N ALA A 179 8.72 -12.06 -3.29
CA ALA A 179 8.20 -13.04 -4.23
C ALA A 179 8.64 -14.48 -3.86
N TRP A 180 9.89 -14.68 -3.42
CA TRP A 180 10.34 -15.97 -2.88
C TRP A 180 9.55 -16.41 -1.64
N LEU A 181 9.36 -15.50 -0.69
CA LEU A 181 8.61 -15.74 0.52
C LEU A 181 7.16 -16.17 0.22
N LEU A 182 6.47 -15.43 -0.65
CA LEU A 182 5.09 -15.71 -1.03
C LEU A 182 4.95 -17.05 -1.76
N LEU A 183 5.89 -17.38 -2.65
CA LEU A 183 5.93 -18.68 -3.32
C LEU A 183 6.21 -19.81 -2.33
N TRP A 184 7.12 -19.62 -1.37
CA TRP A 184 7.40 -20.61 -0.34
C TRP A 184 6.16 -20.89 0.50
N LEU A 185 5.47 -19.83 0.94
CA LEU A 185 4.30 -19.93 1.81
C LEU A 185 3.07 -20.50 1.10
N SER A 186 2.78 -20.09 -0.15
CA SER A 186 1.48 -20.33 -0.78
C SER A 186 1.53 -20.81 -2.24
N SER A 187 2.63 -21.43 -2.69
CA SER A 187 2.65 -22.18 -3.97
C SER A 187 2.69 -23.70 -3.75
N SER A 188 2.42 -24.47 -4.81
CA SER A 188 2.57 -25.93 -4.85
C SER A 188 3.96 -26.40 -5.37
N LEU A 189 4.94 -25.51 -5.48
CA LEU A 189 6.28 -25.83 -5.99
C LEU A 189 7.04 -26.81 -5.07
N PRO A 190 7.87 -27.73 -5.59
CA PRO A 190 8.70 -28.57 -4.73
C PRO A 190 9.66 -27.76 -3.84
N SER A 191 9.88 -28.17 -2.58
CA SER A 191 10.70 -27.39 -1.62
C SER A 191 12.19 -27.26 -2.03
N ASP A 192 12.69 -28.15 -2.89
CA ASP A 192 14.06 -28.18 -3.39
C ASP A 192 14.36 -27.10 -4.44
N VAL A 193 13.34 -26.49 -5.05
CA VAL A 193 13.54 -25.36 -5.98
C VAL A 193 13.85 -24.03 -5.28
N PHE A 194 13.66 -23.96 -3.96
CA PHE A 194 13.86 -22.76 -3.17
C PHE A 194 15.31 -22.63 -2.68
N PRO A 195 15.97 -21.48 -2.91
CA PRO A 195 17.28 -21.17 -2.34
C PRO A 195 17.30 -21.39 -0.83
N LEU A 196 18.43 -21.84 -0.30
CA LEU A 196 18.57 -22.08 1.14
C LEU A 196 18.29 -20.81 1.96
N GLU A 197 18.81 -19.68 1.49
CA GLU A 197 18.62 -18.36 2.11
C GLU A 197 17.13 -18.00 2.22
N ALA A 198 16.36 -18.19 1.15
CA ALA A 198 14.92 -17.93 1.13
C ALA A 198 14.14 -18.85 2.08
N ARG A 199 14.61 -20.09 2.32
CA ARG A 199 13.98 -21.00 3.29
C ARG A 199 14.32 -20.65 4.73
N GLN A 200 15.59 -20.34 4.99
CA GLN A 200 16.09 -20.06 6.34
C GLN A 200 15.43 -18.83 6.98
N SER A 201 15.21 -17.76 6.20
CA SER A 201 14.56 -16.54 6.71
C SER A 201 13.13 -16.77 7.21
N VAL A 202 12.43 -17.78 6.69
CA VAL A 202 11.05 -18.11 7.06
C VAL A 202 11.00 -19.14 8.17
N GLU A 203 11.85 -20.16 8.05
CA GLU A 203 11.99 -21.22 9.06
C GLU A 203 12.46 -20.65 10.41
N SER A 204 13.32 -19.62 10.41
CA SER A 204 13.81 -18.99 11.64
C SER A 204 12.73 -18.32 12.47
N VAL A 205 11.61 -17.92 11.83
CA VAL A 205 10.47 -17.28 12.51
C VAL A 205 9.31 -18.27 12.74
N GLY A 206 9.50 -19.55 12.40
CA GLY A 206 8.52 -20.60 12.66
C GLY A 206 7.30 -20.60 11.75
N LEU A 207 7.26 -19.72 10.73
CA LEU A 207 6.20 -19.73 9.71
C LEU A 207 6.33 -21.00 8.87
N ARG A 208 5.28 -21.82 8.91
CA ARG A 208 5.23 -23.07 8.15
C ARG A 208 4.66 -22.82 6.77
N ARG A 209 5.14 -23.61 5.81
CA ARG A 209 4.55 -23.68 4.48
C ARG A 209 3.09 -24.14 4.57
N LEU A 210 2.20 -23.47 3.85
CA LEU A 210 0.80 -23.85 3.81
C LEU A 210 0.59 -25.09 2.95
N GLU A 211 -0.44 -25.86 3.28
CA GLU A 211 -0.93 -26.93 2.41
C GLU A 211 -1.67 -26.30 1.22
N VAL A 212 -1.06 -26.36 0.04
CA VAL A 212 -1.54 -25.68 -1.17
C VAL A 212 -2.13 -26.70 -2.16
N GLY A 213 -3.44 -26.57 -2.41
CA GLY A 213 -4.12 -27.28 -3.49
C GLY A 213 -4.03 -26.51 -4.81
N LYS A 214 -4.41 -27.16 -5.92
CA LYS A 214 -4.40 -26.54 -7.26
C LYS A 214 -5.16 -25.21 -7.37
N ARG A 215 -6.17 -25.00 -6.54
CA ARG A 215 -7.01 -23.78 -6.54
C ARG A 215 -6.54 -22.70 -5.57
N THR A 216 -5.60 -23.03 -4.67
CA THR A 216 -5.07 -22.11 -3.67
C THR A 216 -3.61 -21.73 -3.94
N ASP A 217 -3.06 -22.16 -5.08
CA ASP A 217 -1.73 -21.75 -5.51
C ASP A 217 -1.72 -20.27 -5.91
N ILE A 218 -0.90 -19.48 -5.23
CA ILE A 218 -0.80 -18.04 -5.42
C ILE A 218 -0.39 -17.65 -6.85
N ARG A 219 0.33 -18.53 -7.57
CA ARG A 219 0.72 -18.33 -8.97
C ARG A 219 -0.47 -18.27 -9.92
N GLY A 220 -1.58 -18.91 -9.55
CA GLY A 220 -2.81 -18.97 -10.33
C GLY A 220 -3.78 -17.81 -10.10
N ILE A 221 -3.49 -16.89 -9.17
CA ILE A 221 -4.35 -15.74 -8.89
C ILE A 221 -4.31 -14.77 -10.07
N LEU A 222 -5.48 -14.24 -10.45
CA LEU A 222 -5.66 -13.30 -11.56
C LEU A 222 -6.02 -11.91 -11.04
N ASP A 223 -5.33 -10.87 -11.51
CA ASP A 223 -5.76 -9.49 -11.32
C ASP A 223 -7.07 -9.18 -12.07
N SER A 224 -7.60 -7.97 -11.92
CA SER A 224 -8.84 -7.52 -12.58
C SER A 224 -8.74 -7.49 -14.12
N LYS A 225 -7.53 -7.52 -14.68
CA LYS A 225 -7.25 -7.61 -16.12
C LYS A 225 -7.08 -9.06 -16.59
N GLY A 226 -7.32 -10.04 -15.71
CA GLY A 226 -7.20 -11.46 -16.02
C GLY A 226 -5.75 -11.93 -16.16
N ARG A 227 -4.79 -11.23 -15.57
CA ARG A 227 -3.35 -11.56 -15.65
C ARG A 227 -2.89 -12.24 -14.37
N THR A 228 -2.02 -13.23 -14.49
CA THR A 228 -1.24 -13.74 -13.36
C THR A 228 0.00 -12.87 -13.14
N ALA A 229 0.68 -13.08 -12.01
CA ALA A 229 1.99 -12.48 -11.75
C ALA A 229 3.03 -12.86 -12.81
N ALA A 230 2.96 -14.05 -13.41
CA ALA A 230 3.82 -14.45 -14.52
C ALA A 230 3.58 -13.59 -15.78
N VAL A 231 2.31 -13.42 -16.16
CA VAL A 231 1.94 -12.59 -17.32
C VAL A 231 2.33 -11.14 -17.08
N LEU A 232 2.11 -10.64 -15.86
CA LEU A 232 2.52 -9.29 -15.46
C LEU A 232 4.04 -9.12 -15.57
N SER A 233 4.83 -10.07 -15.09
CA SER A 233 6.31 -10.04 -15.18
C SER A 233 6.77 -9.89 -16.63
N VAL A 234 6.20 -10.66 -17.56
CA VAL A 234 6.52 -10.58 -18.99
C VAL A 234 6.18 -9.19 -19.57
N GLN A 235 5.03 -8.63 -19.21
CA GLN A 235 4.58 -7.32 -19.72
C GLN A 235 5.45 -6.16 -19.23
N LEU A 236 5.95 -6.24 -18.00
CA LEU A 236 6.79 -5.18 -17.43
C LEU A 236 8.20 -5.12 -18.03
N GLY A 237 8.62 -6.18 -18.72
CA GLY A 237 9.94 -6.25 -19.36
C GLY A 237 11.11 -6.23 -18.37
N SER A 238 12.31 -6.10 -18.92
CA SER A 238 13.55 -6.16 -18.14
C SER A 238 13.81 -4.89 -17.33
N PRO A 239 14.46 -5.00 -16.14
CA PRO A 239 14.92 -6.25 -15.51
C PRO A 239 13.75 -7.05 -14.93
N HIS A 240 13.77 -8.37 -15.07
CA HIS A 240 12.82 -9.27 -14.41
C HIS A 240 13.36 -9.71 -13.05
N LEU A 241 12.47 -10.26 -12.22
CA LEU A 241 12.88 -11.06 -11.08
C LEU A 241 13.64 -12.31 -11.57
N LYS A 242 14.72 -12.69 -10.88
CA LYS A 242 15.52 -13.89 -11.22
C LYS A 242 14.67 -15.15 -11.17
N LEU A 243 13.77 -15.26 -10.19
CA LEU A 243 12.79 -16.35 -10.11
C LEU A 243 11.84 -16.43 -11.32
N ALA A 244 11.61 -15.33 -12.03
CA ALA A 244 10.79 -15.34 -13.24
C ALA A 244 11.54 -15.98 -14.41
N ASP A 245 12.85 -15.73 -14.53
CA ASP A 245 13.73 -16.37 -15.52
C ASP A 245 13.85 -17.89 -15.28
N LEU A 246 13.71 -18.31 -14.02
CA LEU A 246 13.63 -19.73 -13.64
C LEU A 246 12.25 -20.36 -13.92
N GLY A 247 11.29 -19.60 -14.43
CA GLY A 247 9.94 -20.07 -14.74
C GLY A 247 9.05 -20.32 -13.53
N LEU A 248 9.45 -19.88 -12.32
CA LEU A 248 8.77 -20.22 -11.07
C LEU A 248 7.45 -19.48 -10.84
N LEU A 249 7.16 -18.44 -11.62
CA LEU A 249 5.88 -17.74 -11.58
C LEU A 249 4.79 -18.45 -12.37
N ALA A 250 5.14 -19.31 -13.33
CA ALA A 250 4.18 -20.06 -14.12
C ALA A 250 3.60 -21.22 -13.29
N LEU A 251 2.32 -21.55 -13.50
CA LEU A 251 1.64 -22.66 -12.83
C LEU A 251 2.02 -24.01 -13.44
#